data_AF-A0A2C9L6Y4-F1
#
_entry.id   AF-A0A2C9L6Y4-F1
#
_cell.length_a   1.000
_cell.length_b   1.000
_cell.length_c   1.000
_cell.angle_alpha   90.00
_cell.angle_beta   90.00
_cell.angle_gamma   90.00
#
_symmetry.space_group_name_H-M   'P 1'
#
loop_
_entity.id
_entity.type
_entity.pdbx_description
1 polymer ?
#
loop_
_entity_poly.entity_id
_entity_poly.type
_entity_poly.pdbx_seq_one_letter_code
_entity_poly.pdbx_strand_id
1 'polypeptide(L)'
;MLYKFLVLVALSGSTIADLLSPQCTIACPEGKLLDTIRCQCVEPDSSGIQSPCQPVLCRKYCPNGWAKDESGCDICTCKEAPVCAPVVCKMLCPNGWAQDENGCDICQCKRDEKVCTPVRCKMFCPNGWAKDESGCDICKCKLPSDCPKVLCKMRCPNGFQKDILQL
;
A
#
# COMPACT_ATOMS: atom_id res chain seq x y z
N MET A 1 42.99 -4.28 -20.38
CA MET A 1 41.74 -4.10 -21.15
C MET A 1 40.82 -3.01 -20.59
N LEU A 2 40.81 -2.69 -19.29
CA LEU A 2 39.96 -1.61 -18.72
C LEU A 2 40.38 -0.17 -19.12
N TYR A 3 41.67 0.09 -19.30
CA TYR A 3 42.15 1.46 -19.52
C TYR A 3 41.78 2.04 -20.91
N LYS A 4 41.46 1.18 -21.88
CA LYS A 4 41.05 1.60 -23.23
C LYS A 4 39.58 2.03 -23.30
N PHE A 5 38.72 1.53 -22.40
CA PHE A 5 37.31 1.92 -22.33
C PHE A 5 37.12 3.29 -21.68
N LEU A 6 37.93 3.63 -20.69
CA LEU A 6 37.89 4.93 -20.00
C LEU A 6 38.23 6.12 -20.92
N VAL A 7 39.10 5.91 -21.92
CA VAL A 7 39.55 6.99 -22.82
C VAL A 7 38.47 7.37 -23.85
N LEU A 8 37.56 6.46 -24.22
CA LEU A 8 36.49 6.76 -25.19
C LEU A 8 35.36 7.62 -24.59
N VAL A 9 35.11 7.53 -23.28
CA VAL A 9 34.01 8.28 -22.62
C VAL A 9 34.34 9.78 -22.47
N ALA A 10 35.63 10.15 -22.46
CA ALA A 10 36.05 11.53 -22.28
C ALA A 10 35.80 12.44 -23.51
N LEU A 11 35.49 11.89 -24.69
CA LEU A 11 35.25 12.67 -25.91
C LEU A 11 33.77 13.03 -26.15
N SER A 12 32.83 12.45 -25.40
CA SER A 12 31.38 12.70 -25.56
C SER A 12 30.71 13.39 -24.38
N GLY A 13 31.46 13.79 -23.34
CA GLY A 13 30.93 14.59 -22.23
C GLY A 13 29.82 13.92 -21.40
N SER A 14 29.69 12.59 -21.46
CA SER A 14 28.65 11.86 -20.71
C SER A 14 29.17 11.48 -19.32
N THR A 15 28.40 11.77 -18.27
CA THR A 15 28.79 11.46 -16.90
C THR A 15 28.30 10.06 -16.50
N ILE A 16 28.92 9.46 -15.48
CA ILE A 16 28.51 8.14 -14.95
C ILE A 16 27.06 8.19 -14.39
N ALA A 17 26.51 9.37 -14.16
CA ALA A 17 25.12 9.58 -13.74
C ALA A 17 24.09 9.22 -14.84
N ASP A 18 24.48 9.20 -16.12
CA ASP A 18 23.58 8.88 -17.24
C ASP A 18 23.24 7.39 -17.36
N LEU A 19 23.95 6.51 -16.63
CA LEU A 19 23.74 5.06 -16.61
C LEU A 19 22.71 4.56 -15.58
N LEU A 20 22.20 5.43 -14.70
CA LEU A 20 21.32 5.05 -13.57
C LEU A 20 19.90 5.62 -13.61
N SER A 21 19.56 6.41 -14.63
CA SER A 21 18.18 6.87 -14.84
C SER A 21 17.50 6.00 -15.90
N PRO A 22 16.33 5.38 -15.64
CA PRO A 22 15.51 4.83 -16.72
C PRO A 22 15.12 6.01 -17.62
N GLN A 23 15.77 6.14 -18.78
CA GLN A 23 15.48 7.21 -19.73
C GLN A 23 14.15 6.92 -20.41
N CYS A 24 13.07 7.19 -19.69
CA CYS A 24 11.74 7.13 -20.25
C CYS A 24 11.44 8.41 -21.01
N THR A 25 11.44 8.31 -22.34
CA THR A 25 11.26 9.44 -23.27
C THR A 25 9.94 9.36 -24.04
N ILE A 26 9.00 8.53 -23.57
CA ILE A 26 7.68 8.39 -24.23
C ILE A 26 6.85 9.68 -24.07
N ALA A 27 6.22 10.12 -25.15
CA ALA A 27 5.25 11.21 -25.10
C ALA A 27 3.87 10.67 -24.72
N CYS A 28 3.25 11.24 -23.69
CA CYS A 28 1.89 10.89 -23.29
C CYS A 28 0.84 11.71 -24.04
N PRO A 29 -0.34 11.14 -24.30
CA PRO A 29 -1.45 11.87 -24.92
C PRO A 29 -1.92 13.03 -24.04
N GLU A 30 -2.62 14.00 -24.63
CA GLU A 30 -3.07 15.21 -23.95
C GLU A 30 -3.82 14.87 -22.64
N GLY A 31 -3.37 15.50 -21.55
CA GLY A 31 -3.95 15.30 -20.23
C GLY A 31 -3.43 14.09 -19.44
N LYS A 32 -2.39 13.38 -19.87
CA LYS A 32 -1.72 12.31 -19.08
C LYS A 32 -0.28 12.70 -18.72
N LEU A 33 0.18 12.25 -17.55
CA LEU A 33 1.54 12.49 -17.03
C LEU A 33 2.42 11.24 -17.20
N LEU A 34 3.71 11.43 -17.45
CA LEU A 34 4.68 10.34 -17.54
C LEU A 34 5.23 9.99 -16.15
N ASP A 35 4.93 8.80 -15.64
CA ASP A 35 5.62 8.21 -14.49
C ASP A 35 7.01 7.75 -14.95
N THR A 36 8.05 8.48 -14.57
CA THR A 36 9.45 8.19 -14.94
C THR A 36 10.03 7.00 -14.18
N ILE A 37 9.38 6.55 -13.10
CA ILE A 37 9.79 5.37 -12.31
C ILE A 37 9.24 4.11 -12.95
N ARG A 38 7.96 4.14 -13.39
CA ARG A 38 7.28 2.98 -13.99
C ARG A 38 7.19 3.01 -15.52
N CYS A 39 7.67 4.09 -16.15
CA CYS A 39 7.65 4.24 -17.60
C CYS A 39 6.24 4.14 -18.22
N GLN A 40 5.23 4.71 -17.56
CA GLN A 40 3.83 4.60 -17.95
C GLN A 40 3.13 5.96 -17.94
N CYS A 41 2.18 6.13 -18.87
CA CYS A 41 1.30 7.29 -18.87
C CYS A 41 0.19 7.06 -17.84
N VAL A 42 0.18 7.87 -16.80
CA VAL A 42 -0.83 7.85 -15.75
C VAL A 42 -1.81 9.00 -15.95
N GLU A 43 -3.05 8.79 -15.55
CA GLU A 43 -4.02 9.87 -15.49
C GLU A 43 -3.62 10.81 -14.34
N PRO A 44 -3.80 12.13 -14.48
CA PRO A 44 -3.65 13.07 -13.38
C PRO A 44 -4.77 12.75 -12.41
N ASP A 45 -4.45 11.89 -11.45
CA ASP A 45 -5.45 11.27 -10.61
C ASP A 45 -6.25 12.36 -9.88
N SER A 46 -7.56 12.20 -9.89
CA SER A 46 -8.54 13.08 -9.23
C SER A 46 -8.52 12.95 -7.69
N SER A 47 -7.46 12.35 -7.15
CA SER A 47 -7.07 12.43 -5.75
C SER A 47 -5.80 13.27 -5.71
N GLY A 48 -5.94 14.53 -5.25
CA GLY A 48 -4.98 15.62 -5.43
C GLY A 48 -3.53 15.20 -5.33
N ILE A 49 -2.71 15.78 -6.22
CA ILE A 49 -1.27 15.59 -6.29
C ILE A 49 -0.64 15.96 -4.93
N GLN A 50 -0.61 15.01 -4.00
CA GLN A 50 0.38 15.01 -2.93
C GLN A 50 1.66 14.59 -3.61
N SER A 51 2.60 15.52 -3.76
CA SER A 51 3.99 15.15 -4.07
C SER A 51 4.38 14.02 -3.12
N PRO A 52 5.07 12.97 -3.59
CA PRO A 52 5.49 11.89 -2.69
C PRO A 52 6.26 12.51 -1.52
N CYS A 53 5.74 12.32 -0.30
CA CYS A 53 6.36 12.89 0.89
C CYS A 53 7.80 12.40 0.98
N GLN A 54 8.74 13.34 1.18
CA GLN A 54 10.13 12.98 1.41
C GLN A 54 10.28 12.40 2.83
N PRO A 55 11.13 11.38 3.02
CA PRO A 55 11.40 10.86 4.36
C PRO A 55 12.02 11.96 5.23
N VAL A 56 11.57 12.08 6.48
CA VAL A 56 12.10 13.06 7.44
C VAL A 56 13.53 12.70 7.80
N LEU A 57 14.51 13.47 7.30
CA LEU A 57 15.94 13.22 7.52
C LEU A 57 16.49 13.87 8.80
N CYS A 58 15.78 13.75 9.92
CA CYS A 58 16.25 14.33 11.18
C CYS A 58 16.22 13.37 12.37
N ARG A 59 17.17 13.54 13.28
CA ARG A 59 17.43 12.62 14.41
C ARG A 59 16.70 13.08 15.68
N LYS A 60 15.38 13.28 15.58
CA LYS A 60 14.52 13.51 16.75
C LYS A 60 13.69 12.25 17.01
N TYR A 61 13.47 11.95 18.28
CA TYR A 61 12.53 10.92 18.71
C TYR A 61 11.26 11.62 19.21
N CYS A 62 10.15 11.46 18.48
CA CYS A 62 8.86 12.04 18.84
C CYS A 62 7.93 10.93 19.34
N PRO A 63 7.63 10.86 20.66
CA PRO A 63 6.81 9.78 21.21
C PRO A 63 5.37 9.76 20.67
N ASN A 64 4.84 10.93 20.30
CA ASN A 64 3.48 11.09 19.75
C ASN A 64 3.44 11.18 18.22
N GLY A 65 4.54 10.84 17.55
CA GLY A 65 4.69 10.96 16.09
C GLY A 65 5.11 12.36 15.61
N TRP A 66 5.24 12.48 14.29
CA TRP A 66 5.69 13.68 13.61
C TRP A 66 4.53 14.63 13.32
N ALA A 67 4.78 15.94 13.40
CA ALA A 67 3.86 16.95 12.89
C ALA A 67 3.82 16.88 11.36
N LYS A 68 2.71 17.33 10.78
CA LYS A 68 2.48 17.35 9.34
C LYS A 68 2.39 18.78 8.82
N ASP A 69 2.84 19.00 7.59
CA ASP A 69 2.63 20.26 6.87
C ASP A 69 1.22 20.35 6.25
N GLU A 70 0.93 21.45 5.54
CA GLU A 70 -0.34 21.68 4.82
C GLU A 70 -0.61 20.63 3.73
N SER A 71 0.43 19.93 3.28
CA SER A 71 0.32 18.85 2.29
C SER A 71 0.11 17.48 2.94
N GLY A 72 0.13 17.39 4.28
CA GLY A 72 -0.01 16.14 5.03
C GLY A 72 1.28 15.34 5.21
N CYS A 73 2.43 15.90 4.80
CA CYS A 73 3.73 15.26 4.89
C CYS A 73 4.38 15.50 6.25
N ASP A 74 5.07 14.48 6.77
CA ASP A 74 5.77 14.57 8.05
C ASP A 74 6.91 15.59 7.95
N ILE A 75 7.04 16.46 8.96
CA ILE A 75 8.11 17.46 9.08
C ILE A 75 8.97 17.18 10.31
N CYS A 76 10.14 17.81 10.41
CA CYS A 76 11.07 17.64 11.53
C CYS A 76 10.64 18.34 12.85
N THR A 77 9.35 18.22 13.18
CA THR A 77 8.72 18.78 14.37
C THR A 77 7.86 17.67 15.00
N CYS A 78 7.86 17.58 16.33
CA CYS A 78 7.03 16.58 17.01
C CYS A 78 5.58 17.08 17.10
N LYS A 79 4.63 16.16 17.01
CA LYS A 79 3.24 16.45 17.37
C LYS A 79 3.17 16.79 18.87
N GLU A 80 2.38 17.79 19.21
CA GLU A 80 2.10 18.11 20.62
C GLU A 80 1.42 16.92 21.30
N ALA A 81 1.75 16.71 22.58
CA ALA A 81 1.10 15.66 23.36
C ALA A 81 -0.39 16.02 23.55
N PRO A 82 -1.30 15.07 23.34
CA PRO A 82 -2.71 15.32 23.63
C PRO A 82 -2.90 15.58 25.12
N VAL A 83 -3.73 16.57 25.45
CA VAL A 83 -4.10 16.87 26.84
C VAL A 83 -5.19 15.89 27.26
N CYS A 84 -4.79 14.84 27.97
CA CYS A 84 -5.70 13.77 28.40
C CYS A 84 -5.98 13.84 29.90
N ALA A 85 -7.24 13.59 30.29
CA ALA A 85 -7.59 13.34 31.67
C ALA A 85 -7.09 11.95 32.10
N PRO A 86 -6.68 11.75 33.36
CA PRO A 86 -6.32 10.43 33.85
C PRO A 86 -7.52 9.49 33.79
N VAL A 87 -7.31 8.31 33.19
CA VAL A 87 -8.33 7.27 33.08
C VAL A 87 -8.48 6.56 34.41
N VAL A 88 -9.64 6.74 35.07
CA VAL A 88 -9.97 6.09 36.35
C VAL A 88 -11.07 5.05 36.12
N CYS A 89 -10.66 3.82 35.79
CA CYS A 89 -11.56 2.68 35.64
C CYS A 89 -11.04 1.49 36.46
N LYS A 90 -11.93 0.63 36.94
CA LYS A 90 -11.58 -0.51 37.82
C LYS A 90 -11.16 -1.78 37.06
N MET A 91 -11.08 -1.72 35.74
CA MET A 91 -10.75 -2.87 34.89
C MET A 91 -9.25 -2.89 34.55
N LEU A 92 -8.69 -4.09 34.41
CA LEU A 92 -7.32 -4.26 33.91
C LEU A 92 -7.39 -4.72 32.45
N CYS A 93 -6.62 -4.04 31.59
CA CYS A 93 -6.49 -4.37 30.17
C CYS A 93 -5.08 -4.88 29.88
N PRO A 94 -4.87 -6.19 29.70
CA PRO A 94 -3.54 -6.77 29.46
C PRO A 94 -2.81 -6.18 28.24
N ASN A 95 -3.58 -5.84 27.19
CA ASN A 95 -3.07 -5.27 25.94
C ASN A 95 -3.14 -3.73 25.89
N GLY A 96 -3.38 -3.09 27.04
CA GLY A 96 -3.52 -1.64 27.16
C GLY A 96 -4.93 -1.12 26.87
N TRP A 97 -5.10 0.19 27.00
CA TRP A 97 -6.37 0.90 26.85
C TRP A 97 -6.62 1.31 25.40
N ALA A 98 -7.89 1.25 24.98
CA ALA A 98 -8.31 1.87 23.73
C ALA A 98 -8.17 3.39 23.84
N GLN A 99 -7.98 4.05 22.70
CA GLN A 99 -7.81 5.50 22.61
C GLN A 99 -8.97 6.12 21.81
N ASP A 100 -9.34 7.35 22.15
CA ASP A 100 -10.26 8.17 21.36
C ASP A 100 -9.57 8.81 20.14
N GLU A 101 -10.30 9.63 19.38
CA GLU A 101 -9.78 10.33 18.19
C GLU A 101 -8.63 11.30 18.49
N ASN A 102 -8.52 11.76 19.75
CA ASN A 102 -7.46 12.64 20.21
C ASN A 102 -6.22 11.86 20.69
N GLY A 103 -6.32 10.53 20.77
CA GLY A 103 -5.25 9.67 21.30
C GLY A 103 -5.28 9.56 22.83
N CYS A 104 -6.38 9.90 23.48
CA CYS A 104 -6.54 9.75 24.92
C CYS A 104 -7.13 8.39 25.27
N ASP A 105 -6.54 7.74 26.27
CA ASP A 105 -7.04 6.47 26.78
C ASP A 105 -8.50 6.62 27.28
N ILE A 106 -9.31 5.59 27.05
CA ILE A 106 -10.70 5.53 27.51
C ILE A 106 -10.93 4.26 28.33
N CYS A 107 -12.04 4.17 29.08
CA CYS A 107 -12.43 2.99 29.87
C CYS A 107 -12.85 1.78 29.00
N GLN A 108 -12.02 1.39 28.03
CA GLN A 108 -12.21 0.25 27.15
C GLN A 108 -10.84 -0.37 26.90
N CYS A 109 -10.75 -1.70 26.86
CA CYS A 109 -9.50 -2.35 26.47
C CYS A 109 -9.29 -2.26 24.97
N LYS A 110 -8.02 -2.23 24.52
CA LYS A 110 -7.71 -2.49 23.12
C LYS A 110 -8.30 -3.84 22.75
N ARG A 111 -9.03 -3.88 21.65
CA ARG A 111 -9.42 -5.16 21.06
C ARG A 111 -8.16 -5.85 20.60
N ASP A 112 -8.08 -7.16 20.83
CA ASP A 112 -6.96 -7.96 20.32
C ASP A 112 -6.85 -7.71 18.82
N GLU A 113 -5.66 -7.27 18.40
CA GLU A 113 -5.37 -7.25 16.98
C GLU A 113 -5.58 -8.66 16.46
N LYS A 114 -6.38 -8.75 15.42
CA LYS A 114 -6.83 -10.01 14.87
C LYS A 114 -5.63 -10.77 14.31
N VAL A 115 -5.11 -11.71 15.11
CA VAL A 115 -3.90 -12.45 14.76
C VAL A 115 -4.24 -13.50 13.70
N CYS A 116 -3.94 -13.17 12.44
CA CYS A 116 -3.96 -14.15 11.36
C CYS A 116 -2.61 -14.87 11.29
N THR A 117 -2.62 -16.19 11.33
CA THR A 117 -1.42 -16.98 11.04
C THR A 117 -1.11 -16.94 9.55
N PRO A 118 0.16 -16.75 9.13
CA PRO A 118 0.52 -16.84 7.73
C PRO A 118 0.16 -18.20 7.12
N VAL A 119 -0.35 -18.17 5.90
CA VAL A 119 -0.70 -19.36 5.13
C VAL A 119 0.56 -20.20 4.85
N ARG A 120 0.53 -21.51 5.14
CA ARG A 120 1.70 -22.40 5.04
C ARG A 120 1.69 -23.36 3.84
N CYS A 121 0.63 -23.37 3.02
CA CYS A 121 0.61 -24.19 1.81
C CYS A 121 1.47 -23.58 0.68
N LYS A 122 1.95 -24.45 -0.21
CA LYS A 122 2.91 -24.11 -1.28
C LYS A 122 2.25 -23.76 -2.62
N MET A 123 0.96 -23.44 -2.64
CA MET A 123 0.24 -23.12 -3.87
C MET A 123 0.31 -21.62 -4.16
N PHE A 124 0.32 -21.24 -5.44
CA PHE A 124 0.23 -19.86 -5.88
C PHE A 124 -1.19 -19.54 -6.34
N CYS A 125 -1.76 -18.47 -5.77
CA CYS A 125 -3.10 -18.01 -6.13
C CYS A 125 -3.02 -16.67 -6.86
N PRO A 126 -3.35 -16.61 -8.17
CA PRO A 126 -3.21 -15.39 -8.97
C PRO A 126 -4.12 -14.24 -8.50
N ASN A 127 -5.28 -14.57 -7.90
CA ASN A 127 -6.25 -13.61 -7.37
C ASN A 127 -6.12 -13.39 -5.86
N GLY A 128 -5.04 -13.89 -5.24
CA GLY A 128 -4.84 -13.89 -3.79
C GLY A 128 -5.55 -15.04 -3.07
N TRP A 129 -5.43 -15.05 -1.74
CA TRP A 129 -5.95 -16.09 -0.86
C TRP A 129 -7.41 -15.82 -0.49
N ALA A 130 -8.18 -16.90 -0.34
CA ALA A 130 -9.50 -16.84 0.28
C ALA A 130 -9.36 -16.58 1.78
N LYS A 131 -10.40 -16.00 2.37
CA LYS A 131 -10.46 -15.66 3.79
C LYS A 131 -11.51 -16.52 4.50
N ASP A 132 -11.29 -16.82 5.78
CA ASP A 132 -12.30 -17.44 6.64
C ASP A 132 -13.32 -16.42 7.19
N GLU A 133 -14.26 -16.85 8.02
CA GLU A 133 -15.23 -15.97 8.72
C GLU A 133 -14.52 -14.93 9.61
N SER A 134 -13.34 -15.33 10.09
CA SER A 134 -12.40 -14.46 10.77
C SER A 134 -11.50 -13.73 9.76
N GLY A 135 -11.87 -13.48 8.50
CA GLY A 135 -11.10 -12.64 7.57
C GLY A 135 -9.61 -12.99 7.36
N CYS A 136 -9.14 -14.13 7.85
CA CYS A 136 -7.76 -14.57 7.80
C CYS A 136 -7.54 -15.44 6.58
N ASP A 137 -6.36 -15.29 5.95
CA ASP A 137 -6.04 -16.03 4.74
C ASP A 137 -5.95 -17.54 5.05
N ILE A 138 -6.59 -18.34 4.21
CA ILE A 138 -6.61 -19.80 4.31
C ILE A 138 -5.98 -20.43 3.06
N CYS A 139 -5.67 -21.72 3.14
CA CYS A 139 -5.13 -22.51 2.03
C CYS A 139 -6.16 -22.81 0.91
N LYS A 140 -6.80 -21.77 0.39
CA LYS A 140 -7.72 -21.80 -0.75
C LYS A 140 -7.52 -20.52 -1.56
N CYS A 141 -7.63 -20.59 -2.89
CA CYS A 141 -7.53 -19.39 -3.72
C CYS A 141 -8.84 -18.60 -3.71
N LYS A 142 -8.72 -17.28 -3.76
CA LYS A 142 -9.85 -16.40 -4.03
C LYS A 142 -10.36 -16.67 -5.45
N LEU A 143 -11.66 -16.83 -5.58
CA LEU A 143 -12.29 -16.99 -6.88
C LEU A 143 -12.18 -15.68 -7.68
N PRO A 144 -11.99 -15.75 -9.01
CA PRO A 144 -12.07 -14.57 -9.85
C PRO A 144 -13.44 -13.91 -9.69
N SER A 145 -13.46 -12.59 -9.52
CA SER A 145 -14.69 -11.80 -9.47
C SER A 145 -15.42 -11.77 -10.81
N ASP A 146 -14.69 -11.98 -11.90
CA ASP A 146 -15.26 -12.14 -13.23
C ASP A 146 -15.51 -13.62 -13.52
N CYS A 147 -16.78 -13.99 -13.60
CA CYS A 147 -17.17 -15.27 -14.17
C CYS A 147 -16.75 -15.26 -15.65
N PRO A 148 -15.83 -16.13 -16.09
CA PRO A 148 -15.48 -16.21 -17.50
C PRO A 148 -16.75 -16.51 -18.27
N LYS A 149 -17.08 -15.67 -19.26
CA LYS A 149 -18.24 -15.86 -20.11
C LYS A 149 -18.08 -17.17 -20.87
N VAL A 150 -18.60 -18.25 -20.32
CA VAL A 150 -18.58 -19.56 -20.96
C VAL A 150 -19.54 -19.47 -22.14
N LEU A 151 -19.01 -19.49 -23.37
CA LEU A 151 -19.78 -19.53 -24.60
C LEU A 151 -20.41 -20.92 -24.76
N CYS A 152 -21.43 -21.20 -23.96
CA CYS A 152 -22.20 -22.42 -24.08
C CYS A 152 -23.24 -22.23 -25.20
N LYS A 153 -23.05 -22.93 -26.32
CA LYS A 153 -23.91 -22.85 -27.51
C LYS A 153 -25.16 -23.76 -27.43
N MET A 154 -25.36 -24.47 -26.32
CA MET A 154 -26.49 -25.38 -26.17
C MET A 154 -27.74 -24.65 -25.67
N ARG A 155 -28.89 -24.98 -26.25
CA ARG A 155 -30.19 -24.44 -25.83
C ARG A 155 -30.75 -25.29 -24.70
N CYS A 156 -30.63 -24.80 -23.46
CA CYS A 156 -31.16 -25.47 -22.27
C CYS A 156 -32.57 -24.92 -21.94
N PRO A 157 -33.62 -25.75 -21.90
CA PRO A 157 -34.99 -25.29 -21.62
C PRO A 157 -35.19 -24.73 -20.20
N ASN A 158 -34.33 -25.12 -19.25
CA ASN A 158 -34.38 -24.67 -17.85
C ASN A 158 -33.24 -23.70 -17.49
N GLY A 159 -32.55 -23.12 -18.49
CA GLY A 159 -31.39 -22.23 -18.27
C GLY A 159 -30.09 -22.97 -17.92
N PHE A 160 -29.06 -22.21 -17.56
CA PHE A 160 -27.74 -22.72 -17.17
C PHE A 160 -27.65 -22.90 -15.66
N GLN A 161 -27.05 -24.00 -15.21
CA GLN A 161 -26.70 -24.18 -13.81
C GLN A 161 -25.63 -23.15 -13.42
N LYS A 162 -25.91 -22.38 -12.37
CA LYS A 162 -24.92 -21.50 -11.73
C LYS A 162 -24.23 -22.30 -10.63
N ASP A 163 -22.92 -22.12 -10.50
CA ASP A 163 -22.19 -22.74 -9.40
C ASP A 163 -22.64 -22.11 -8.06
N ILE A 164 -22.63 -22.91 -6.99
CA ILE A 164 -23.18 -22.56 -5.66
C ILE A 164 -22.37 -21.44 -4.97
N LEU A 165 -21.25 -21.00 -5.58
CA LEU A 165 -20.34 -19.98 -5.07
C LEU A 165 -20.80 -18.53 -5.34
N GLN A 166 -22.05 -18.34 -5.80
CA GLN A 166 -22.73 -17.03 -5.83
C GLN A 166 -23.82 -16.99 -4.75
N LEU A 167 -23.39 -16.82 -3.49
CA LEU A 167 -24.18 -16.23 -2.40
C LEU A 167 -23.30 -15.20 -1.69
#